data_AF-A0A8T9Q7L0-F1
#
_entry.id   AF-A0A8T9Q7L0-F1
#
_cell.length_a   1.000
_cell.length_b   1.000
_cell.length_c   1.000
_cell.angle_alpha   90.00
_cell.angle_beta   90.00
_cell.angle_gamma   90.00
#
_symmetry.space_group_name_H-M   'P 1'
#
loop_
_entity.id
_entity.type
_entity.pdbx_description
1 polymer ?
#
loop_
_entity_poly.entity_id
_entity_poly.type
_entity_poly.pdbx_seq_one_letter_code
_entity_poly.pdbx_strand_id
1 'polypeptide(L)'
;MSVLLLGVVLVEFWPVPPPLDSSRRMPAAFQAVAKLPGEALFTLPVGLIDGYRQVGKTELRNFLYQPYYRKKIPSAYISRVDAEQFARFEADTVMHTLVALQGLPVESDTAVAQPSATAAARFRRRYQPAGVLVSPAWRNGPAHRYLRQVFPDFREQNFPDGYVLMAPAALSVR
;
A
#
# COMPACT_ATOMS: atom_id res chain seq x y z
N MET A 1 39.75 -37.28 14.08
CA MET A 1 38.69 -37.16 13.06
C MET A 1 37.50 -36.34 13.56
N SER A 2 36.97 -36.63 14.76
CA SER A 2 35.79 -35.95 15.32
C SER A 2 35.96 -34.43 15.56
N VAL A 3 37.16 -33.97 15.94
CA VAL A 3 37.44 -32.54 16.14
C VAL A 3 37.40 -31.74 14.83
N LEU A 4 37.84 -32.36 13.74
CA LEU A 4 37.88 -31.73 12.42
C LEU A 4 36.47 -31.61 11.83
N LEU A 5 35.65 -32.64 12.02
CA LEU A 5 34.21 -32.60 11.73
C LEU A 5 33.49 -31.53 12.56
N LEU A 6 33.79 -31.42 13.86
CA LEU A 6 33.20 -30.39 14.70
C LEU A 6 33.59 -28.99 14.22
N GLY A 7 34.84 -28.79 13.81
CA GLY A 7 35.30 -27.53 13.22
C GLY A 7 34.57 -27.17 11.91
N VAL A 8 34.36 -28.16 11.03
CA VAL A 8 33.58 -27.95 9.79
C VAL A 8 32.14 -27.56 10.09
N VAL A 9 31.49 -28.26 11.02
CA VAL A 9 30.11 -27.93 11.44
C VAL A 9 30.03 -26.52 12.03
N LEU A 10 30.98 -26.14 12.88
CA LEU A 10 30.98 -24.80 13.47
C LEU A 10 31.18 -23.68 12.44
N VAL A 11 32.00 -23.92 11.41
CA VAL A 11 32.22 -22.95 10.33
C VAL A 11 31.02 -22.89 9.39
N GLU A 12 30.46 -24.03 9.00
CA GLU A 12 29.31 -24.10 8.08
C GLU A 12 28.04 -23.52 8.69
N PHE A 13 27.84 -23.71 9.99
CA PHE A 13 26.72 -23.15 10.75
C PHE A 13 27.11 -21.89 11.53
N TRP A 14 28.24 -21.26 11.18
CA TRP A 14 28.60 -19.99 11.81
C TRP A 14 27.52 -18.96 11.48
N PRO A 15 26.83 -18.40 12.48
CA PRO A 15 25.68 -17.55 12.23
C PRO A 15 26.15 -16.27 11.54
N VAL A 16 25.85 -16.15 10.24
CA VAL A 16 25.92 -14.89 9.53
C VAL A 16 24.71 -14.08 9.98
N PRO A 17 24.88 -12.87 10.55
CA PRO A 17 23.74 -12.05 10.90
C PRO A 17 22.92 -11.84 9.62
N PRO A 18 21.61 -12.15 9.65
CA PRO A 18 20.77 -11.88 8.49
C PRO A 18 20.91 -10.39 8.17
N PRO A 19 20.96 -10.00 6.89
CA PRO A 19 21.02 -8.59 6.54
C PRO A 19 19.75 -7.90 7.06
N LEU A 20 19.83 -7.28 8.23
CA LEU A 20 18.78 -6.45 8.82
C LEU A 20 18.81 -5.08 8.15
N ASP A 21 18.57 -5.05 6.84
CA ASP A 21 18.88 -3.89 5.99
C ASP A 21 17.66 -3.01 5.68
N SER A 22 16.46 -3.36 6.15
CA SER A 22 15.23 -2.73 5.69
C SER A 22 14.91 -1.39 6.37
N SER A 23 15.42 -1.11 7.58
CA SER A 23 15.14 0.17 8.26
C SER A 23 16.05 1.32 7.80
N ARG A 24 17.36 1.06 7.65
CA ARG A 24 18.36 2.07 7.27
C ARG A 24 18.26 2.50 5.81
N ARG A 25 17.66 1.67 4.94
CA ARG A 25 17.43 1.95 3.51
C ARG A 25 15.97 2.21 3.17
N MET A 26 15.11 2.45 4.16
CA MET A 26 13.69 2.70 3.91
C MET A 26 13.53 3.92 2.99
N PRO A 27 12.82 3.81 1.85
CA PRO A 27 12.69 4.92 0.93
C PRO A 27 11.97 6.11 1.55
N ALA A 28 12.28 7.32 1.06
CA ALA A 28 11.82 8.58 1.65
C ALA A 28 10.28 8.67 1.76
N ALA A 29 9.54 8.09 0.80
CA ALA A 29 8.09 8.05 0.84
C ALA A 29 7.55 7.30 2.08
N PHE A 30 8.15 6.15 2.41
CA PHE A 30 7.76 5.37 3.60
C PHE A 30 8.17 6.07 4.90
N GLN A 31 9.29 6.81 4.89
CA GLN A 31 9.66 7.67 6.02
C GLN A 31 8.66 8.79 6.25
N ALA A 32 8.16 9.42 5.18
CA ALA A 32 7.13 10.43 5.27
C ALA A 32 5.80 9.85 5.78
N VAL A 33 5.42 8.66 5.31
CA VAL A 33 4.24 7.94 5.81
C VAL A 33 4.34 7.66 7.31
N ALA A 34 5.51 7.25 7.81
CA ALA A 34 5.71 6.96 9.23
C ALA A 34 5.46 8.18 10.14
N LYS A 35 5.65 9.39 9.61
CA LYS A 35 5.44 10.65 10.33
C LYS A 35 3.97 11.12 10.34
N LEU A 36 3.12 10.57 9.47
CA LEU A 36 1.70 10.95 9.44
C LEU A 36 0.99 10.45 10.69
N PRO A 37 0.12 11.26 11.35
CA PRO A 37 -0.73 10.77 12.43
C PRO A 37 -1.86 9.88 11.87
N GLY A 38 -2.37 8.97 12.69
CA GLY A 38 -3.44 8.05 12.32
C GLY A 38 -2.96 6.63 12.00
N GLU A 39 -3.90 5.69 12.02
CA GLU A 39 -3.60 4.26 12.09
C GLU A 39 -3.62 3.54 10.74
N ALA A 40 -4.19 4.12 9.69
CA ALA A 40 -4.40 3.43 8.42
C ALA A 40 -3.63 4.09 7.28
N LEU A 41 -3.03 3.28 6.41
CA LEU A 41 -2.42 3.69 5.15
C LEU A 41 -3.20 3.06 4.01
N PHE A 42 -3.77 3.87 3.12
CA PHE A 42 -4.29 3.35 1.87
C PHE A 42 -3.17 3.27 0.84
N THR A 43 -3.16 2.25 -0.01
CA THR A 43 -2.13 2.09 -1.04
C THR A 43 -2.77 2.03 -2.42
N LEU A 44 -2.08 2.56 -3.43
CA LEU A 44 -2.36 2.28 -4.83
C LEU A 44 -1.11 1.61 -5.44
N PRO A 45 -1.18 0.33 -5.85
CA PRO A 45 -2.41 -0.43 -6.08
C PRO A 45 -3.05 -0.95 -4.78
N VAL A 46 -4.35 -1.23 -4.88
CA VAL A 46 -5.19 -1.83 -3.84
C VAL A 46 -5.78 -3.16 -4.31
N GLY A 47 -5.79 -4.12 -3.41
CA GLY A 47 -6.33 -5.44 -3.66
C GLY A 47 -6.46 -6.28 -2.40
N LEU A 48 -7.15 -7.40 -2.56
CA LEU A 48 -7.37 -8.43 -1.55
C LEU A 48 -6.97 -9.78 -2.14
N ILE A 49 -6.10 -10.50 -1.44
CA ILE A 49 -5.53 -11.79 -1.88
C ILE A 49 -5.58 -12.77 -0.71
N ASP A 50 -6.07 -13.99 -0.97
CA ASP A 50 -6.14 -15.07 0.03
C ASP A 50 -5.40 -16.37 -0.34
N GLY A 51 -4.69 -16.37 -1.46
CA GLY A 51 -3.97 -17.53 -2.00
C GLY A 51 -4.77 -18.35 -3.02
N TYR A 52 -6.10 -18.25 -3.04
CA TYR A 52 -6.97 -18.90 -4.05
C TYR A 52 -7.67 -17.87 -4.95
N ARG A 53 -8.01 -16.71 -4.39
CA ARG A 53 -8.69 -15.60 -5.04
C ARG A 53 -7.86 -14.34 -4.89
N GLN A 54 -7.88 -13.54 -5.95
CA GLN A 54 -7.31 -12.20 -5.98
C GLN A 54 -8.31 -11.23 -6.61
N VAL A 55 -8.55 -10.11 -5.93
CA VAL A 55 -9.32 -8.98 -6.44
C VAL A 55 -8.42 -7.75 -6.40
N GLY A 56 -8.23 -7.10 -7.54
CA GLY A 56 -7.29 -5.98 -7.68
C GLY A 56 -5.82 -6.42 -7.71
N LYS A 57 -4.92 -5.49 -7.38
CA LYS A 57 -3.46 -5.70 -7.39
C LYS A 57 -2.90 -5.21 -6.07
N THR A 58 -1.85 -5.85 -5.58
CA THR A 58 -1.21 -5.47 -4.31
C THR A 58 0.29 -5.34 -4.51
N GLU A 59 0.89 -4.28 -3.98
CA GLU A 59 2.35 -4.11 -4.01
C GLU A 59 2.96 -4.64 -2.70
N LEU A 60 3.73 -5.73 -2.80
CA LEU A 60 4.32 -6.41 -1.64
C LEU A 60 5.31 -5.54 -0.86
N ARG A 61 5.95 -4.57 -1.54
CA ARG A 61 6.88 -3.61 -0.91
C ARG A 61 6.20 -2.81 0.21
N ASN A 62 4.89 -2.59 0.14
CA ASN A 62 4.16 -1.90 1.20
C ASN A 62 4.13 -2.71 2.51
N PHE A 63 4.04 -4.05 2.44
CA PHE A 63 4.10 -4.91 3.62
C PHE A 63 5.50 -5.04 4.19
N LEU A 64 6.53 -5.05 3.33
CA LEU A 64 7.93 -5.08 3.76
C LEU A 64 8.27 -3.96 4.75
N TYR A 65 7.75 -2.75 4.51
CA TYR A 65 8.02 -1.59 5.36
C TYR A 65 6.96 -1.36 6.46
N GLN A 66 5.91 -2.18 6.53
CA GLN A 66 4.83 -2.02 7.50
C GLN A 66 5.28 -1.98 8.96
N PRO A 67 6.27 -2.79 9.40
CA PRO A 67 6.78 -2.69 10.77
C PRO A 67 7.34 -1.31 11.14
N TYR A 68 7.78 -0.52 10.15
CA TYR A 68 8.42 0.78 10.37
C TYR A 68 7.42 1.92 10.43
N TYR A 69 6.49 2.00 9.47
CA TYR A 69 5.49 3.09 9.49
C TYR A 69 4.28 2.79 10.39
N ARG A 70 4.12 1.54 10.85
CA ARG A 70 3.15 1.12 11.87
C ARG A 70 1.70 1.51 11.56
N LYS A 71 1.29 1.34 10.29
CA LYS A 71 -0.10 1.57 9.85
C LYS A 71 -0.74 0.27 9.37
N LYS A 72 -2.03 0.13 9.66
CA LYS A 72 -2.91 -0.88 9.07
C LYS A 72 -3.02 -0.58 7.58
N ILE A 73 -2.87 -1.60 6.76
CA ILE A 73 -3.10 -1.50 5.31
C ILE A 73 -4.45 -2.19 5.05
N PRO A 74 -5.48 -1.48 4.55
CA PRO A 74 -6.76 -2.10 4.20
C PRO A 74 -6.68 -3.08 3.02
N SER A 75 -5.69 -2.91 2.14
CA SER A 75 -5.27 -3.94 1.17
C SER A 75 -4.53 -5.07 1.89
N ALA A 76 -4.87 -6.30 1.55
CA ALA A 76 -4.47 -7.46 2.33
C ALA A 76 -3.93 -8.59 1.44
N TYR A 77 -2.84 -9.19 1.92
CA TYR A 77 -2.39 -10.54 1.56
C TYR A 77 -2.51 -11.37 2.83
N ILE A 78 -3.62 -12.08 3.00
CA ILE A 78 -3.93 -12.82 4.23
C ILE A 78 -4.29 -14.25 3.84
N SER A 79 -3.61 -15.24 4.41
CA SER A 79 -3.70 -16.64 3.99
C SER A 79 -5.09 -17.28 4.02
N ARG A 80 -6.07 -16.67 4.72
CA ARG A 80 -7.47 -17.10 4.76
C ARG A 80 -8.35 -15.88 4.96
N VAL A 81 -8.99 -15.42 3.90
CA VAL A 81 -9.97 -14.36 3.95
C VAL A 81 -11.33 -14.98 3.67
N ASP A 82 -12.30 -14.74 4.54
CA ASP A 82 -13.66 -15.24 4.34
C ASP A 82 -14.28 -14.64 3.07
N ALA A 83 -15.12 -15.40 2.37
CA ALA A 83 -15.86 -14.96 1.21
C ALA A 83 -16.68 -13.68 1.50
N GLU A 84 -17.18 -13.54 2.73
CA GLU A 84 -17.89 -12.33 3.16
C GLU A 84 -16.99 -11.08 3.11
N GLN A 85 -15.70 -11.20 3.39
CA GLN A 85 -14.77 -10.08 3.34
C GLN A 85 -14.53 -9.62 1.89
N PHE A 86 -14.43 -10.56 0.94
CA PHE A 86 -14.38 -10.23 -0.50
C PHE A 86 -15.67 -9.55 -0.95
N ALA A 87 -16.83 -10.08 -0.55
CA ALA A 87 -18.12 -9.47 -0.86
C ALA A 87 -18.22 -8.03 -0.32
N ARG A 88 -17.77 -7.80 0.93
CA ARG A 88 -17.72 -6.46 1.54
C ARG A 88 -16.73 -5.53 0.83
N PHE A 89 -15.60 -6.06 0.36
CA PHE A 89 -14.60 -5.30 -0.39
C PHE A 89 -15.15 -4.86 -1.76
N GLU A 90 -15.83 -5.76 -2.47
CA GLU A 90 -16.44 -5.47 -3.77
C GLU A 90 -17.71 -4.62 -3.67
N ALA A 91 -18.44 -4.69 -2.55
CA ALA A 91 -19.63 -3.88 -2.32
C ALA A 91 -19.33 -2.39 -2.07
N ASP A 92 -18.09 -2.04 -1.70
CA ASP A 92 -17.69 -0.64 -1.58
C ASP A 92 -17.47 -0.04 -2.98
N THR A 93 -18.31 0.93 -3.34
CA THR A 93 -18.29 1.57 -4.66
C THR A 93 -16.93 2.18 -5.01
N VAL A 94 -16.25 2.82 -4.07
CA VAL A 94 -14.93 3.44 -4.33
C VAL A 94 -13.90 2.34 -4.56
N MET A 95 -13.92 1.29 -3.74
CA MET A 95 -13.00 0.17 -3.89
C MET A 95 -13.21 -0.57 -5.22
N HIS A 96 -14.46 -0.86 -5.56
CA HIS A 96 -14.83 -1.50 -6.82
C HIS A 96 -14.35 -0.69 -8.03
N THR A 97 -14.59 0.63 -8.02
CA THR A 97 -14.12 1.52 -9.09
C THR A 97 -12.59 1.54 -9.16
N LEU A 98 -11.88 1.61 -8.02
CA LEU A 98 -10.42 1.54 -8.00
C LEU A 98 -9.89 0.25 -8.62
N VAL A 99 -10.47 -0.90 -8.28
CA VAL A 99 -10.09 -2.20 -8.85
C VAL A 99 -10.32 -2.23 -10.35
N ALA A 100 -11.47 -1.73 -10.84
CA ALA A 100 -11.76 -1.66 -12.27
C ALA A 100 -10.75 -0.75 -13.00
N LEU A 101 -10.46 0.43 -12.44
CA LEU A 101 -9.50 1.37 -13.02
C LEU A 101 -8.06 0.84 -13.02
N GLN A 102 -7.73 -0.12 -12.14
CA GLN A 102 -6.43 -0.80 -12.17
C GLN A 102 -6.26 -1.78 -13.35
N GLY A 103 -7.35 -2.12 -14.04
CA GLY A 103 -7.30 -2.90 -15.27
C GLY A 103 -6.89 -2.08 -16.49
N LEU A 104 -6.91 -0.75 -16.40
CA LEU A 104 -6.60 0.14 -17.53
C LEU A 104 -5.09 0.48 -17.57
N PRO A 105 -4.54 0.73 -18.78
CA PRO A 105 -3.20 1.32 -18.93
C PRO A 105 -3.09 2.67 -18.20
N VAL A 106 -1.88 3.03 -17.77
CA VAL A 106 -1.63 4.28 -17.04
C VAL A 106 -1.88 5.49 -17.93
N GLU A 107 -1.54 5.38 -19.21
CA GLU A 107 -1.68 6.39 -20.26
C GLU A 107 -3.13 6.48 -20.78
N SER A 108 -4.06 5.71 -20.21
CA SER A 108 -5.44 5.70 -20.66
C SER A 108 -6.12 7.04 -20.41
N ASP A 109 -6.64 7.65 -21.49
CA ASP A 109 -7.46 8.85 -21.44
C ASP A 109 -8.93 8.58 -21.08
N THR A 110 -9.27 7.36 -20.65
CA THR A 110 -10.62 7.03 -20.20
C THR A 110 -11.08 8.03 -19.16
N ALA A 111 -12.24 8.64 -19.43
CA ALA A 111 -12.87 9.58 -18.51
C ALA A 111 -13.16 8.86 -17.18
N VAL A 112 -12.47 9.30 -16.14
CA VAL A 112 -12.68 8.81 -14.78
C VAL A 112 -13.98 9.41 -14.27
N ALA A 113 -15.01 8.57 -14.13
CA ALA A 113 -16.29 8.99 -13.58
C ALA A 113 -16.11 9.56 -12.17
N GLN A 114 -16.76 10.69 -11.88
CA GLN A 114 -16.66 11.30 -10.56
C GLN A 114 -17.26 10.41 -9.48
N PRO A 115 -16.60 10.23 -8.32
CA PRO A 115 -17.17 9.50 -7.22
C PRO A 115 -18.40 10.23 -6.68
N SER A 116 -19.47 9.49 -6.38
CA SER A 116 -20.58 10.05 -5.60
C SER A 116 -20.05 10.60 -4.27
N ALA A 117 -20.46 11.82 -3.90
CA ALA A 117 -20.06 12.45 -2.64
C ALA A 117 -20.36 11.56 -1.42
N THR A 118 -21.51 10.88 -1.42
CA THR A 118 -21.92 9.93 -0.38
C THR A 118 -21.02 8.69 -0.35
N ALA A 119 -20.68 8.14 -1.51
CA ALA A 119 -19.78 6.98 -1.61
C ALA A 119 -18.37 7.34 -1.11
N ALA A 120 -17.83 8.48 -1.54
CA ALA A 120 -16.53 8.96 -1.10
C ALA A 120 -16.50 9.25 0.42
N ALA A 121 -17.53 9.90 0.96
CA ALA A 121 -17.64 10.17 2.40
C ALA A 121 -17.72 8.86 3.22
N ARG A 122 -18.51 7.88 2.76
CA ARG A 122 -18.60 6.56 3.39
C ARG A 122 -17.24 5.84 3.38
N PHE A 123 -16.55 5.85 2.24
CA PHE A 123 -15.22 5.26 2.10
C PHE A 123 -14.22 5.91 3.09
N ARG A 124 -14.12 7.24 3.09
CA ARG A 124 -13.23 7.97 4.01
C ARG A 124 -13.55 7.69 5.48
N ARG A 125 -14.82 7.65 5.85
CA ARG A 125 -15.25 7.33 7.23
C ARG A 125 -14.93 5.90 7.63
N ARG A 126 -15.05 4.94 6.70
CA ARG A 126 -14.82 3.51 6.97
C ARG A 126 -13.33 3.20 7.11
N TYR A 127 -12.49 3.71 6.22
CA TYR A 127 -11.07 3.36 6.19
C TYR A 127 -10.17 4.34 6.95
N GLN A 128 -10.63 5.58 7.15
CA GLN A 128 -9.91 6.65 7.88
C GLN A 128 -8.40 6.72 7.57
N PRO A 129 -8.00 6.79 6.29
CA PRO A 129 -6.59 6.76 5.95
C PRO A 129 -5.89 8.03 6.43
N ALA A 130 -4.76 7.85 7.12
CA ALA A 130 -3.80 8.90 7.44
C ALA A 130 -3.21 9.53 6.17
N GLY A 131 -3.08 8.72 5.13
CA GLY A 131 -2.60 9.10 3.81
C GLY A 131 -2.85 8.00 2.78
N VAL A 132 -2.61 8.33 1.53
CA VAL A 132 -2.63 7.39 0.40
C VAL A 132 -1.24 7.34 -0.22
N LEU A 133 -0.60 6.18 -0.21
CA LEU A 133 0.69 5.96 -0.87
C LEU A 133 0.47 5.35 -2.25
N VAL A 134 0.90 6.06 -3.29
CA VAL A 134 0.75 5.67 -4.68
C VAL A 134 2.11 5.22 -5.21
N SER A 135 2.16 3.97 -5.66
CA SER A 135 3.37 3.37 -6.21
C SER A 135 3.72 3.98 -7.58
N PRO A 136 5.01 3.98 -7.97
CA PRO A 136 5.47 4.65 -9.19
C PRO A 136 4.72 4.22 -10.45
N ALA A 137 4.44 2.92 -10.59
CA ALA A 137 3.74 2.35 -11.75
C ALA A 137 2.27 2.78 -11.88
N TRP A 138 1.70 3.45 -10.88
CA TRP A 138 0.31 3.89 -10.85
C TRP A 138 0.16 5.40 -10.87
N ARG A 139 1.29 6.11 -10.84
CA ARG A 139 1.31 7.57 -10.81
C ARG A 139 0.64 8.12 -12.06
N ASN A 140 -0.25 9.08 -11.85
CA ASN A 140 -1.06 9.76 -12.87
C ASN A 140 -2.02 8.87 -13.67
N GLY A 141 -2.08 7.56 -13.40
CA GLY A 141 -3.02 6.66 -14.04
C GLY A 141 -4.49 6.91 -13.62
N PRO A 142 -5.45 6.22 -14.25
CA PRO A 142 -6.87 6.41 -13.98
C PRO A 142 -7.25 6.26 -12.49
N ALA A 143 -6.73 5.24 -11.80
CA ALA A 143 -6.99 5.03 -10.38
C ALA A 143 -6.39 6.14 -9.49
N HIS A 144 -5.21 6.67 -9.83
CA HIS A 144 -4.63 7.80 -9.10
C HIS A 144 -5.47 9.07 -9.27
N ARG A 145 -5.90 9.36 -10.51
CA ARG A 145 -6.80 10.50 -10.81
C ARG A 145 -8.13 10.38 -10.07
N TYR A 146 -8.68 9.17 -9.96
CA TYR A 146 -9.89 8.93 -9.17
C TYR A 146 -9.67 9.19 -7.67
N LEU A 147 -8.53 8.78 -7.10
CA LEU A 147 -8.21 9.04 -5.69
C LEU A 147 -8.12 10.54 -5.37
N ARG A 148 -7.63 11.37 -6.29
CA ARG A 148 -7.65 12.85 -6.13
C ARG A 148 -9.07 13.38 -5.94
N GLN A 149 -10.05 12.78 -6.61
CA GLN A 149 -11.46 13.15 -6.49
C GLN A 149 -12.09 12.59 -5.20
N VAL A 150 -11.65 11.42 -4.75
CA VAL A 150 -12.07 10.84 -3.45
C VAL A 150 -11.47 11.62 -2.27
N PHE A 151 -10.30 12.21 -2.43
CA PHE A 151 -9.58 12.96 -1.39
C PHE A 151 -9.22 14.38 -1.85
N PRO A 152 -10.22 15.26 -2.07
CA PRO A 152 -9.96 16.61 -2.59
C PRO A 152 -9.13 17.48 -1.64
N ASP A 153 -9.16 17.18 -0.34
CA ASP A 153 -8.45 17.94 0.70
C ASP A 153 -7.01 17.44 0.93
N PHE A 154 -6.59 16.38 0.22
CA PHE A 154 -5.24 15.84 0.33
C PHE A 154 -4.30 16.56 -0.65
N ARG A 155 -3.07 16.79 -0.20
CA ARG A 155 -1.97 17.33 -1.02
C ARG A 155 -1.01 16.21 -1.38
N GLU A 156 -0.47 16.31 -2.59
CA GLU A 156 0.50 15.35 -3.11
C GLU A 156 1.92 15.80 -2.80
N GLN A 157 2.71 14.89 -2.23
CA GLN A 157 4.15 14.98 -2.12
C GLN A 157 4.78 13.93 -3.03
N ASN A 158 5.64 14.36 -3.95
CA ASN A 158 6.35 13.47 -4.87
C ASN A 158 7.73 13.13 -4.29
N PHE A 159 8.18 11.88 -4.48
CA PHE A 159 9.47 11.41 -4.02
C PHE A 159 10.39 11.03 -5.19
N PRO A 160 11.73 11.08 -5.02
CA PRO A 160 12.70 10.79 -6.09
C PRO A 160 12.59 9.38 -6.67
N ASP A 161 12.11 8.42 -5.90
CA ASP A 161 11.88 7.03 -6.30
C ASP A 161 10.53 6.80 -7.02
N GLY A 162 9.81 7.88 -7.32
CA GLY A 162 8.58 7.89 -8.12
C GLY A 162 7.30 7.69 -7.31
N TYR A 163 7.39 7.42 -6.01
CA TYR A 163 6.22 7.34 -5.14
C TYR A 163 5.55 8.71 -4.98
N VAL A 164 4.24 8.69 -4.77
CA VAL A 164 3.46 9.88 -4.39
C VAL A 164 2.72 9.60 -3.09
N LEU A 165 2.85 10.50 -2.14
CA LEU A 165 2.06 10.49 -0.91
C LEU A 165 0.98 11.55 -0.99
N MET A 166 -0.28 11.14 -0.92
CA MET A 166 -1.41 12.03 -0.71
C MET A 166 -1.73 12.09 0.78
N ALA A 167 -1.69 13.26 1.41
CA ALA A 167 -2.00 13.43 2.83
C ALA A 167 -2.78 14.72 3.09
N PRO A 168 -3.57 14.83 4.18
CA PRO A 168 -4.27 16.06 4.52
C PRO A 168 -3.33 17.27 4.54
N ALA A 169 -3.77 18.40 3.96
CA ALA A 169 -2.94 19.61 3.84
C ALA A 169 -2.38 20.12 5.19
N ALA A 170 -3.12 19.93 6.28
CA ALA A 170 -2.71 20.32 7.64
C ALA A 170 -1.54 19.49 8.20
N LEU A 171 -1.19 18.37 7.54
CA LEU A 171 -0.24 17.36 8.01
C LEU A 171 0.91 17.13 7.02
N SER A 172 1.00 17.92 5.95
CA SER A 172 2.09 17.82 4.99
C SER A 172 3.42 18.10 5.69
N VAL A 173 4.21 17.04 5.87
CA VAL A 173 5.53 17.08 6.50
C VAL A 173 6.46 17.87 5.59
N ARG A 174 6.95 19.02 6.09
CA ARG A 174 8.05 19.77 5.48
C ARG A 174 9.35 18.97 5.50
#